data_AF-A0ABD5JWI7-F1
#
_entry.id   AF-A0ABD5JWI7-F1
#
_cell.length_a   1.000
_cell.length_b   1.000
_cell.length_c   1.000
_cell.angle_alpha   90.00
_cell.angle_beta   90.00
_cell.angle_gamma   90.00
#
_symmetry.space_group_name_H-M   'P 1'
#
loop_
_entity.id
_entity.type
_entity.pdbx_description
1 polymer ?
#
loop_
_entity_poly.entity_id
_entity_poly.type
_entity_poly.pdbx_seq_one_letter_code
_entity_poly.pdbx_strand_id
1 'polypeptide(L)'
;MTRPKMGAIDPVFKFLLVQGRKHPARTISYNGHAKSKEYRSGQPKVSFGLGQLLDLIEWRLFMHLTGYGENFVRADRTSQFYRGNQLASAQDLSDHINVDVKDNVCYDATAYMRFLLGAGISEHTLRGTSGQNWIPLLNFRAGEQWNGYSAITYGRAIGFYDVRAGHIFHSAIAVGDVFIRSINGGALGQNWGDRVDLTKALPYSCRNRDGSFTYQKKNIMVYISKV
;
A
#
# COMPACT_ATOMS: atom_id res chain seq x y z
N MET A 1 -52.36 26.81 9.76
CA MET A 1 -51.68 26.33 8.54
C MET A 1 -50.33 27.03 8.44
N THR A 2 -49.24 26.33 8.72
CA THR A 2 -47.88 26.88 8.77
C THR A 2 -46.98 26.04 7.86
N ARG A 3 -46.25 26.72 6.96
CA ARG A 3 -45.33 26.10 5.99
C ARG A 3 -44.12 25.48 6.73
N PRO A 4 -43.59 24.31 6.31
CA PRO A 4 -42.37 23.77 6.88
C PRO A 4 -41.15 24.52 6.34
N LYS A 5 -40.19 24.81 7.23
CA LYS A 5 -38.86 25.35 6.90
C LYS A 5 -38.03 24.28 6.19
N MET A 6 -37.45 24.64 5.04
CA MET A 6 -36.50 23.82 4.30
C MET A 6 -35.17 23.76 5.09
N GLY A 7 -34.82 22.58 5.59
CA GLY A 7 -33.53 22.30 6.22
C GLY A 7 -32.41 22.26 5.18
N ALA A 8 -31.22 22.70 5.59
CA ALA A 8 -30.02 22.73 4.76
C ALA A 8 -29.68 21.32 4.21
N ILE A 9 -29.33 21.27 2.93
CA ILE A 9 -28.96 20.06 2.21
C ILE A 9 -27.49 19.76 2.52
N ASP A 10 -27.21 18.53 2.94
CA ASP A 10 -25.88 17.98 3.25
C ASP A 10 -24.92 18.13 2.04
N PRO A 11 -23.67 18.63 2.22
CA PRO A 11 -22.70 18.79 1.14
C PRO A 11 -22.31 17.48 0.44
N VAL A 12 -22.54 16.31 1.05
CA VAL A 12 -22.27 14.99 0.43
C VAL A 12 -23.17 14.74 -0.79
N PHE A 13 -24.39 15.29 -0.81
CA PHE A 13 -25.37 15.02 -1.87
C PHE A 13 -25.14 15.83 -3.16
N LYS A 14 -24.37 16.92 -3.09
CA LYS A 14 -24.13 17.80 -4.25
C LYS A 14 -23.09 17.22 -5.23
N PHE A 15 -22.24 16.31 -4.77
CA PHE A 15 -21.16 15.75 -5.59
C PHE A 15 -21.62 14.60 -6.49
N LEU A 16 -22.64 13.84 -6.08
CA LEU A 16 -23.19 12.71 -6.84
C LEU A 16 -23.92 13.13 -8.14
N LEU A 17 -24.38 14.38 -8.24
CA LEU A 17 -25.06 14.89 -9.43
C LEU A 17 -24.11 15.33 -10.56
N VAL A 18 -22.80 15.48 -10.28
CA VAL A 18 -21.83 16.00 -11.27
C VAL A 18 -21.16 14.89 -12.08
N GLN A 19 -21.19 13.64 -11.61
CA GLN A 19 -20.53 12.49 -12.28
C GLN A 19 -21.39 11.84 -13.39
N GLY A 20 -22.62 12.31 -13.62
CA GLY A 20 -23.59 11.72 -14.56
C GLY A 20 -23.52 12.20 -16.02
N ARG A 21 -22.34 12.54 -16.57
CA ARG A 21 -22.22 12.91 -18.00
C ARG A 21 -21.14 12.10 -18.75
N LYS A 22 -21.67 11.13 -19.51
CA LYS A 22 -21.15 10.34 -20.65
C LYS A 22 -19.82 10.77 -21.29
N HIS A 23 -18.94 9.79 -21.55
CA HIS A 23 -18.12 9.75 -22.76
C HIS A 23 -18.07 8.31 -23.37
N PRO A 24 -17.98 8.18 -24.70
CA PRO A 24 -18.33 6.97 -25.44
C PRO A 24 -17.19 5.95 -25.59
N ALA A 25 -17.58 4.69 -25.71
CA ALA A 25 -16.73 3.54 -25.97
C ALA A 25 -15.93 3.69 -27.29
N ARG A 26 -14.66 3.28 -27.28
CA ARG A 26 -13.90 2.96 -28.50
C ARG A 26 -13.34 1.55 -28.41
N THR A 27 -13.87 0.71 -29.28
CA THR A 27 -13.45 -0.67 -29.59
C THR A 27 -12.06 -0.68 -30.23
N ILE A 28 -11.18 -1.58 -29.80
CA ILE A 28 -9.90 -1.87 -30.46
C ILE A 28 -10.05 -3.18 -31.25
N SER A 29 -9.81 -3.14 -32.56
CA SER A 29 -9.76 -4.29 -33.46
C SER A 29 -8.34 -4.85 -33.53
N TYR A 30 -8.19 -6.16 -33.34
CA TYR A 30 -6.95 -6.90 -33.62
C TYR A 30 -6.95 -7.41 -35.06
N ASN A 31 -5.82 -7.28 -35.76
CA ASN A 31 -5.50 -8.09 -36.94
C ASN A 31 -4.05 -8.58 -36.83
N GLY A 32 -3.88 -9.89 -36.94
CA GLY A 32 -2.59 -10.58 -36.85
C GLY A 32 -1.88 -10.74 -38.20
N HIS A 33 -0.62 -11.18 -38.14
CA HIS A 33 -0.09 -12.29 -38.94
C HIS A 33 1.36 -12.62 -38.54
N ALA A 34 1.66 -13.91 -38.48
CA ALA A 34 2.93 -14.51 -38.12
C ALA A 34 3.98 -14.47 -39.25
N LYS A 35 5.29 -14.50 -38.89
CA LYS A 35 6.29 -15.41 -39.48
C LYS A 35 7.62 -15.44 -38.71
N SER A 36 8.26 -16.60 -38.81
CA SER A 36 9.40 -17.16 -38.08
C SER A 36 10.79 -16.73 -38.57
N LYS A 37 11.80 -16.67 -37.68
CA LYS A 37 13.07 -17.45 -37.62
C LYS A 37 14.27 -16.68 -37.07
N GLU A 38 15.16 -17.47 -36.45
CA GLU A 38 16.59 -17.30 -36.16
C GLU A 38 17.06 -16.69 -34.83
N TYR A 39 17.88 -17.51 -34.15
CA TYR A 39 18.58 -17.29 -32.90
C TYR A 39 19.91 -16.58 -33.20
N ARG A 40 20.14 -15.38 -32.65
CA ARG A 40 21.48 -14.81 -32.47
C ARG A 40 21.55 -14.10 -31.12
N SER A 41 22.61 -14.42 -30.38
CA SER A 41 23.03 -13.80 -29.13
C SER A 41 23.20 -12.28 -29.28
N GLY A 42 22.40 -11.51 -28.54
CA GLY A 42 22.51 -10.07 -28.43
C GLY A 42 21.60 -9.58 -27.31
N GLN A 43 22.14 -8.76 -26.42
CA GLN A 43 21.40 -8.19 -25.27
C GLN A 43 20.12 -7.45 -25.71
N PRO A 44 19.03 -7.48 -24.91
CA PRO A 44 17.85 -6.69 -25.23
C PRO A 44 18.19 -5.20 -25.07
N LYS A 45 18.37 -4.51 -26.19
CA LYS A 45 18.25 -3.04 -26.23
C LYS A 45 16.79 -2.71 -26.00
N VAL A 46 16.46 -2.35 -24.77
CA VAL A 46 15.18 -1.69 -24.45
C VAL A 46 15.28 -0.27 -25.00
N SER A 47 14.71 -0.02 -26.18
CA SER A 47 14.53 1.35 -26.67
C SER A 47 13.32 1.95 -25.96
N PHE A 48 13.56 2.84 -25.01
CA PHE A 48 12.51 3.71 -24.50
C PHE A 48 12.18 4.73 -25.59
N GLY A 49 10.94 4.71 -26.07
CA GLY A 49 10.47 5.74 -27.01
C GLY A 49 10.45 7.10 -26.33
N LEU A 50 10.88 8.15 -27.04
CA LEU A 50 10.89 9.53 -26.53
C LEU A 50 9.55 9.96 -25.92
N GLY A 51 8.42 9.41 -26.41
CA GLY A 51 7.08 9.67 -25.88
C GLY A 51 6.87 9.16 -24.44
N GLN A 52 7.41 7.99 -24.07
CA GLN A 52 7.30 7.48 -22.69
C GLN A 52 8.20 8.23 -21.71
N LEU A 53 9.34 8.74 -22.20
CA LEU A 53 10.26 9.55 -21.40
C LEU A 53 9.69 10.97 -21.19
N LEU A 54 9.05 11.53 -22.22
CA LEU A 54 8.34 12.81 -22.13
C LEU A 54 7.13 12.70 -21.21
N ASP A 55 6.33 11.62 -21.28
CA ASP A 55 5.25 11.38 -20.31
C ASP A 55 5.80 11.27 -18.88
N LEU A 56 6.88 10.51 -18.65
CA LEU A 56 7.50 10.41 -17.31
C LEU A 56 8.05 11.75 -16.78
N ILE A 57 8.59 12.59 -17.67
CA ILE A 57 9.11 13.92 -17.31
C ILE A 57 7.97 14.91 -17.09
N GLU A 58 6.93 14.90 -17.92
CA GLU A 58 5.73 15.72 -17.76
C GLU A 58 4.97 15.32 -16.49
N TRP A 59 4.83 14.04 -16.18
CA TRP A 59 4.26 13.57 -14.92
C TRP A 59 5.12 13.95 -13.70
N ARG A 60 6.45 13.87 -13.80
CA ARG A 60 7.34 14.35 -12.72
C ARG A 60 7.25 15.87 -12.52
N LEU A 61 7.20 16.65 -13.60
CA LEU A 61 7.01 18.10 -13.52
C LEU A 61 5.62 18.43 -12.97
N PHE A 62 4.58 17.75 -13.42
CA PHE A 62 3.20 17.95 -12.96
C PHE A 62 3.05 17.59 -11.48
N MET A 63 3.68 16.52 -11.01
CA MET A 63 3.74 16.16 -9.58
C MET A 63 4.47 17.22 -8.74
N HIS A 64 5.52 17.83 -9.28
CA HIS A 64 6.26 18.90 -8.61
C HIS A 64 5.48 20.24 -8.62
N LEU A 65 4.71 20.50 -9.68
CA LEU A 65 3.91 21.73 -9.86
C LEU A 65 2.56 21.69 -9.15
N THR A 66 1.99 20.50 -8.90
CA THR A 66 0.67 20.35 -8.25
C THR A 66 0.75 20.05 -6.75
N GLY A 67 1.95 19.76 -6.22
CA GLY A 67 2.15 19.54 -4.79
C GLY A 67 1.37 18.37 -4.21
N TYR A 68 1.02 17.34 -5.00
CA TYR A 68 0.19 16.22 -4.53
C TYR A 68 0.83 15.40 -3.38
N GLY A 69 2.16 15.38 -3.25
CA GLY A 69 2.87 14.82 -2.10
C GLY A 69 3.11 15.79 -0.93
N GLU A 70 2.92 17.10 -1.14
CA GLU A 70 3.18 18.14 -0.12
C GLU A 70 1.90 18.76 0.47
N ASN A 71 0.80 18.78 -0.29
CA ASN A 71 -0.44 19.45 0.11
C ASN A 71 -1.37 18.57 0.95
N PHE A 72 -1.28 17.23 0.86
CA PHE A 72 -2.12 16.34 1.68
C PHE A 72 -1.54 16.11 3.08
N VAL A 73 -0.20 16.13 3.23
CA VAL A 73 0.47 16.05 4.54
C VAL A 73 0.20 17.30 5.38
N ARG A 74 -0.20 18.41 4.73
CA ARG A 74 -0.67 19.65 5.36
C ARG A 74 -2.17 19.68 5.69
N ALA A 75 -2.93 18.64 5.31
CA ALA A 75 -4.35 18.59 5.60
C ALA A 75 -4.59 18.23 7.08
N ASP A 76 -5.69 18.73 7.65
CA ASP A 76 -6.06 18.44 9.03
C ASP A 76 -6.20 16.92 9.30
N ARG A 77 -6.18 16.51 10.57
CA ARG A 77 -6.22 15.10 10.98
C ARG A 77 -7.37 14.29 10.34
N THR A 78 -8.48 14.93 10.01
CA THR A 78 -9.64 14.26 9.37
C THR A 78 -9.30 13.81 7.97
N SER A 79 -8.71 14.71 7.18
CA SER A 79 -8.29 14.46 5.80
C SER A 79 -7.22 13.37 5.74
N GLN A 80 -6.27 13.42 6.67
CA GLN A 80 -5.25 12.39 6.86
C GLN A 80 -5.88 11.00 7.10
N PHE A 81 -6.81 10.92 8.06
CA PHE A 81 -7.47 9.67 8.41
C PHE A 81 -8.35 9.15 7.27
N TYR A 82 -9.07 10.03 6.56
CA TYR A 82 -9.86 9.66 5.39
C TYR A 82 -8.99 9.02 4.30
N ARG A 83 -7.83 9.64 3.99
CA ARG A 83 -6.86 9.08 3.05
C ARG A 83 -6.33 7.72 3.48
N GLY A 84 -6.00 7.55 4.76
CA GLY A 84 -5.58 6.26 5.32
C GLY A 84 -6.62 5.16 5.10
N ASN A 85 -7.90 5.46 5.33
CA ASN A 85 -8.98 4.49 5.11
C ASN A 85 -9.25 4.21 3.64
N GLN A 86 -9.11 5.21 2.77
CA GLN A 86 -9.16 5.02 1.32
C GLN A 86 -8.05 4.05 0.87
N LEU A 87 -6.81 4.30 1.26
CA LEU A 87 -5.67 3.45 0.86
C LEU A 87 -5.78 2.03 1.42
N ALA A 88 -6.31 1.84 2.62
CA ALA A 88 -6.54 0.50 3.18
C ALA A 88 -7.67 -0.27 2.46
N SER A 89 -8.64 0.43 1.89
CA SER A 89 -9.77 -0.16 1.17
C SER A 89 -9.54 -0.30 -0.35
N ALA A 90 -8.51 0.34 -0.90
CA ALA A 90 -8.21 0.37 -2.33
C ALA A 90 -8.21 -1.01 -3.00
N GLN A 91 -8.98 -1.16 -4.09
CA GLN A 91 -9.12 -2.41 -4.84
C GLN A 91 -8.50 -2.35 -6.25
N ASP A 92 -8.19 -1.17 -6.78
CA ASP A 92 -7.72 -1.01 -8.16
C ASP A 92 -6.57 0.01 -8.31
N LEU A 93 -5.78 -0.19 -9.37
CA LEU A 93 -4.41 0.26 -9.68
C LEU A 93 -4.17 1.79 -9.84
N SER A 94 -4.98 2.66 -9.23
CA SER A 94 -4.72 4.12 -9.20
C SER A 94 -4.28 4.67 -7.84
N ASP A 95 -4.36 3.87 -6.76
CA ASP A 95 -3.98 4.31 -5.42
C ASP A 95 -2.53 3.92 -5.11
N HIS A 96 -1.61 4.54 -5.84
CA HIS A 96 -0.18 4.37 -5.63
C HIS A 96 0.23 4.99 -4.29
N ILE A 97 0.39 4.15 -3.27
CA ILE A 97 1.31 4.47 -2.16
C ILE A 97 2.72 4.79 -2.69
N ASN A 98 3.06 4.32 -3.90
CA ASN A 98 4.31 4.60 -4.63
C ASN A 98 4.49 6.07 -5.03
N VAL A 99 3.43 6.89 -5.07
CA VAL A 99 3.56 8.34 -5.35
C VAL A 99 4.02 9.08 -4.08
N ASP A 100 3.63 8.58 -2.91
CA ASP A 100 3.87 9.21 -1.62
C ASP A 100 5.08 8.62 -0.87
N VAL A 101 5.57 7.45 -1.29
CA VAL A 101 6.67 6.72 -0.64
C VAL A 101 7.93 6.75 -1.48
N LYS A 102 8.97 7.42 -0.94
CA LYS A 102 10.22 7.78 -1.62
C LYS A 102 11.01 6.60 -2.20
N ASP A 103 11.04 5.46 -1.49
CA ASP A 103 11.96 4.35 -1.80
C ASP A 103 11.23 3.05 -2.21
N ASN A 104 9.88 3.05 -2.28
CA ASN A 104 9.06 1.85 -2.52
C ASN A 104 9.42 0.65 -1.64
N VAL A 105 9.90 0.85 -0.41
CA VAL A 105 10.19 -0.23 0.54
C VAL A 105 8.98 -0.46 1.44
N CYS A 106 8.75 -1.72 1.84
CA CYS A 106 7.63 -2.10 2.68
C CYS A 106 7.54 -1.32 4.00
N TYR A 107 8.67 -0.94 4.58
CA TYR A 107 8.73 -0.18 5.83
C TYR A 107 8.17 1.23 5.68
N ASP A 108 8.52 1.92 4.60
CA ASP A 108 8.04 3.26 4.33
C ASP A 108 6.53 3.27 4.07
N ALA A 109 6.03 2.29 3.31
CA ALA A 109 4.59 2.11 3.11
C ALA A 109 3.86 1.86 4.44
N THR A 110 4.42 1.02 5.30
CA THR A 110 3.87 0.75 6.64
C THR A 110 3.87 2.01 7.50
N ALA A 111 4.98 2.74 7.55
CA ALA A 111 5.11 3.97 8.33
C ALA A 111 4.17 5.08 7.82
N TYR A 112 4.04 5.25 6.51
CA TYR A 112 3.13 6.20 5.90
C TYR A 112 1.68 5.92 6.29
N MET A 113 1.28 4.66 6.27
CA MET A 113 -0.06 4.27 6.70
C MET A 113 -0.28 4.43 8.21
N ARG A 114 0.72 4.13 9.05
CA ARG A 114 0.64 4.43 10.49
C ARG A 114 0.49 5.94 10.72
N PHE A 115 1.23 6.77 9.99
CA PHE A 115 1.05 8.21 9.98
C PHE A 115 -0.39 8.57 9.62
N LEU A 116 -0.88 8.13 8.46
CA LEU A 116 -2.24 8.45 7.99
C LEU A 116 -3.35 8.00 8.95
N LEU A 117 -3.15 6.88 9.64
CA LEU A 117 -4.11 6.34 10.60
C LEU A 117 -3.93 6.88 12.02
N GLY A 118 -3.13 7.93 12.21
CA GLY A 118 -3.03 8.67 13.47
C GLY A 118 -2.17 8.01 14.55
N ALA A 119 -1.18 7.20 14.17
CA ALA A 119 -0.30 6.50 15.11
C ALA A 119 0.71 7.39 15.87
N GLY A 120 0.60 8.72 15.75
CA GLY A 120 1.52 9.65 16.40
C GLY A 120 2.90 9.79 15.74
N ILE A 121 3.09 9.25 14.53
CA ILE A 121 4.26 9.56 13.70
C ILE A 121 4.15 11.03 13.27
N SER A 122 5.21 11.82 13.45
CA SER A 122 5.24 13.21 13.00
C SER A 122 5.59 13.31 11.52
N GLU A 123 5.16 14.39 10.85
CA GLU A 123 5.57 14.68 9.48
C GLU A 123 7.10 14.80 9.36
N HIS A 124 7.76 15.40 10.35
CA HIS A 124 9.22 15.50 10.37
C HIS A 124 9.89 14.12 10.38
N THR A 125 9.41 13.20 11.23
CA THR A 125 9.90 11.82 11.28
C THR A 125 9.66 11.09 9.95
N LEU A 126 8.47 11.26 9.36
CA LEU A 126 8.09 10.67 8.08
C LEU A 126 9.01 11.11 6.94
N ARG A 127 9.41 12.39 6.91
CA ARG A 127 10.31 12.93 5.88
C ARG A 127 11.78 12.60 6.14
N GLY A 128 12.17 12.45 7.40
CA GLY A 128 13.55 12.23 7.84
C GLY A 128 13.97 10.76 7.94
N THR A 129 13.03 9.81 7.86
CA THR A 129 13.30 8.38 8.01
C THR A 129 12.95 7.64 6.74
N SER A 130 13.82 6.72 6.30
CA SER A 130 13.49 5.81 5.21
C SER A 130 14.02 4.39 5.36
N GLY A 131 13.39 3.45 4.65
CA GLY A 131 13.82 2.07 4.54
C GLY A 131 13.94 1.37 5.91
N GLN A 132 15.07 0.69 6.13
CA GLN A 132 15.30 -0.09 7.36
C GLN A 132 15.36 0.77 8.63
N ASN A 133 15.57 2.09 8.52
CA ASN A 133 15.60 2.99 9.68
C ASN A 133 14.23 3.09 10.37
N TRP A 134 13.16 2.66 9.72
CA TRP A 134 11.83 2.52 10.33
C TRP A 134 11.73 1.36 11.32
N ILE A 135 12.55 0.31 11.20
CA ILE A 135 12.47 -0.88 12.07
C ILE A 135 12.52 -0.52 13.57
N PRO A 136 13.50 0.29 14.06
CA PRO A 136 13.53 0.69 15.47
C PRO A 136 12.34 1.58 15.86
N LEU A 137 11.82 2.41 14.96
CA LEU A 137 10.71 3.33 15.25
C LEU A 137 9.34 2.63 15.28
N LEU A 138 9.12 1.71 14.33
CA LEU A 138 7.94 0.86 14.30
C LEU A 138 7.98 -0.21 15.39
N ASN A 139 9.16 -0.48 15.99
CA ASN A 139 9.34 -1.27 17.20
C ASN A 139 8.47 -2.54 17.28
N PHE A 140 8.46 -3.33 16.20
CA PHE A 140 7.56 -4.46 16.02
C PHE A 140 7.61 -5.45 17.20
N ARG A 141 8.83 -5.74 17.69
CA ARG A 141 9.07 -6.73 18.75
C ARG A 141 8.60 -6.30 20.14
N ALA A 142 8.28 -5.02 20.36
CA ALA A 142 7.69 -4.57 21.62
C ALA A 142 6.18 -4.89 21.73
N GLY A 143 5.57 -5.30 20.61
CA GLY A 143 4.19 -5.73 20.55
C GLY A 143 3.99 -7.21 20.85
N GLU A 144 2.89 -7.75 20.35
CA GLU A 144 2.53 -9.16 20.54
C GLU A 144 2.92 -10.00 19.33
N GLN A 145 3.12 -11.30 19.54
CA GLN A 145 3.32 -12.25 18.45
C GLN A 145 1.96 -12.76 17.98
N TRP A 146 1.70 -12.68 16.67
CA TRP A 146 0.48 -13.22 16.10
C TRP A 146 0.47 -14.75 16.19
N ASN A 147 -0.66 -15.31 16.60
CA ASN A 147 -0.80 -16.74 16.88
C ASN A 147 -1.21 -17.57 15.66
N GLY A 148 -1.49 -16.94 14.51
CA GLY A 148 -1.88 -17.62 13.28
C GLY A 148 -3.38 -17.66 13.00
N TYR A 149 -4.21 -17.13 13.90
CA TYR A 149 -5.68 -17.19 13.74
C TYR A 149 -6.43 -16.01 14.36
N SER A 150 -5.87 -15.31 15.34
CA SER A 150 -6.55 -14.18 15.97
C SER A 150 -6.76 -13.06 14.97
N ALA A 151 -7.93 -12.41 15.05
CA ALA A 151 -8.17 -11.15 14.38
C ALA A 151 -7.13 -10.11 14.81
N ILE A 152 -6.61 -9.38 13.84
CA ILE A 152 -5.65 -8.30 14.01
C ILE A 152 -6.41 -6.99 13.89
N THR A 153 -6.23 -6.12 14.88
CA THR A 153 -6.84 -4.80 14.87
C THR A 153 -6.45 -4.03 13.61
N TYR A 154 -7.41 -3.32 13.03
CA TYR A 154 -7.20 -2.50 11.85
C TYR A 154 -6.10 -1.45 12.06
N GLY A 155 -5.30 -1.21 11.03
CA GLY A 155 -4.26 -0.19 10.99
C GLY A 155 -2.95 -0.57 11.65
N ARG A 156 -2.86 -1.73 12.32
CA ARG A 156 -1.65 -2.13 13.06
C ARG A 156 -0.49 -2.45 12.12
N ALA A 157 0.72 -2.02 12.50
CA ALA A 157 1.92 -2.39 11.78
C ALA A 157 2.33 -3.83 12.10
N ILE A 158 2.61 -4.61 11.07
CA ILE A 158 2.98 -6.02 11.15
C ILE A 158 4.42 -6.17 10.69
N GLY A 159 5.23 -6.87 11.47
CA GLY A 159 6.63 -7.15 11.16
C GLY A 159 6.87 -8.64 11.00
N PHE A 160 7.50 -9.03 9.89
CA PHE A 160 7.92 -10.39 9.64
C PHE A 160 9.39 -10.54 9.99
N TYR A 161 9.66 -11.29 11.05
CA TYR A 161 10.99 -11.50 11.62
C TYR A 161 11.57 -12.83 11.15
N ASP A 162 12.74 -12.81 10.53
CA ASP A 162 13.48 -14.04 10.21
C ASP A 162 14.24 -14.50 11.45
N VAL A 163 13.87 -15.67 12.00
CA VAL A 163 14.43 -16.19 13.24
C VAL A 163 15.93 -16.44 13.12
N ARG A 164 16.40 -16.90 11.96
CA ARG A 164 17.81 -17.20 11.73
C ARG A 164 18.60 -15.93 11.46
N ALA A 165 18.04 -15.01 10.68
CA ALA A 165 18.73 -13.78 10.30
C ALA A 165 18.70 -12.69 11.38
N GLY A 166 17.83 -12.83 12.39
CA GLY A 166 17.83 -11.97 13.56
C GLY A 166 17.22 -10.58 13.36
N HIS A 167 16.46 -10.37 12.28
CA HIS A 167 15.90 -9.05 11.95
C HIS A 167 14.53 -9.15 11.26
N ILE A 168 13.79 -8.03 11.27
CA ILE A 168 12.59 -7.86 10.47
C ILE A 168 13.01 -7.75 9.00
N PHE A 169 12.49 -8.60 8.14
CA PHE A 169 12.82 -8.61 6.71
C PHE A 169 11.69 -8.04 5.84
N HIS A 170 10.47 -7.97 6.37
CA HIS A 170 9.31 -7.43 5.69
C HIS A 170 8.32 -6.80 6.67
N SER A 171 7.47 -5.89 6.18
CA SER A 171 6.42 -5.28 6.98
C SER A 171 5.13 -5.05 6.19
N ALA A 172 4.02 -4.96 6.91
CA ALA A 172 2.69 -4.79 6.35
C ALA A 172 1.79 -3.98 7.29
N ILE A 173 0.62 -3.59 6.80
CA ILE A 173 -0.46 -3.02 7.60
C ILE A 173 -1.63 -3.99 7.66
N ALA A 174 -2.14 -4.21 8.87
CA ALA A 174 -3.41 -4.90 9.06
C ALA A 174 -4.56 -4.05 8.54
N VAL A 175 -5.39 -4.63 7.68
CA VAL A 175 -6.62 -4.01 7.16
C VAL A 175 -7.87 -4.64 7.77
N GLY A 176 -7.71 -5.22 8.97
CA GLY A 176 -8.78 -5.79 9.79
C GLY A 176 -8.90 -7.31 9.65
N ASP A 177 -9.39 -7.94 10.72
CA ASP A 177 -9.47 -9.40 10.85
C ASP A 177 -8.11 -10.05 10.56
N VAL A 178 -7.99 -11.01 9.65
CA VAL A 178 -6.71 -11.65 9.32
C VAL A 178 -6.07 -11.10 8.05
N PHE A 179 -6.51 -9.93 7.58
CA PHE A 179 -6.08 -9.37 6.31
C PHE A 179 -4.98 -8.31 6.47
N ILE A 180 -4.04 -8.33 5.54
CA ILE A 180 -2.95 -7.35 5.46
C ILE A 180 -2.82 -6.76 4.06
N ARG A 181 -2.13 -5.63 3.97
CA ARG A 181 -1.60 -5.06 2.72
C ARG A 181 -0.13 -4.70 2.90
N SER A 182 0.66 -4.91 1.84
CA SER A 182 2.06 -4.52 1.80
C SER A 182 2.55 -4.39 0.36
N ILE A 183 3.82 -4.03 0.19
CA ILE A 183 4.52 -4.02 -1.10
C ILE A 183 5.81 -4.82 -0.99
N ASN A 184 6.26 -5.47 -2.06
CA ASN A 184 7.55 -6.16 -2.13
C ASN A 184 7.74 -7.33 -1.13
N GLY A 185 6.65 -7.95 -0.68
CA GLY A 185 6.65 -9.10 0.24
C GLY A 185 6.40 -10.46 -0.40
N GLY A 186 6.24 -10.54 -1.74
CA GLY A 186 5.83 -11.76 -2.42
C GLY A 186 4.44 -12.23 -1.93
N ALA A 187 4.36 -13.46 -1.40
CA ALA A 187 3.09 -14.00 -0.89
C ALA A 187 2.56 -13.28 0.36
N LEU A 188 3.38 -12.44 1.00
CA LEU A 188 2.98 -11.56 2.12
C LEU A 188 2.45 -10.19 1.64
N GLY A 189 2.30 -10.02 0.32
CA GLY A 189 1.80 -8.82 -0.36
C GLY A 189 2.86 -8.25 -1.30
N GLN A 190 2.62 -8.37 -2.61
CA GLN A 190 3.59 -7.90 -3.61
C GLN A 190 3.28 -6.46 -4.02
N ASN A 191 2.01 -6.15 -4.17
CA ASN A 191 1.49 -4.83 -4.56
C ASN A 191 0.49 -4.34 -3.52
N TRP A 192 0.35 -3.02 -3.39
CA TRP A 192 -0.54 -2.44 -2.40
C TRP A 192 -2.01 -2.88 -2.56
N GLY A 193 -2.45 -3.07 -3.80
CA GLY A 193 -3.77 -3.58 -4.15
C GLY A 193 -4.03 -5.03 -3.69
N ASP A 194 -2.98 -5.78 -3.37
CA ASP A 194 -3.10 -7.16 -2.88
C ASP A 194 -3.62 -7.16 -1.44
N ARG A 195 -4.91 -7.49 -1.29
CA ARG A 195 -5.48 -7.80 0.03
C ARG A 195 -5.15 -9.24 0.38
N VAL A 196 -4.12 -9.43 1.20
CA VAL A 196 -3.62 -10.76 1.56
C VAL A 196 -4.32 -11.28 2.80
N ASP A 197 -4.88 -12.49 2.71
CA ASP A 197 -5.36 -13.28 3.84
C ASP A 197 -4.15 -13.96 4.50
N LEU A 198 -3.79 -13.51 5.69
CA LEU A 198 -2.58 -13.98 6.36
C LEU A 198 -2.70 -15.43 6.83
N THR A 199 -3.90 -15.94 7.06
CA THR A 199 -4.13 -17.36 7.39
C THR A 199 -3.93 -18.27 6.18
N LYS A 200 -4.01 -17.75 4.96
CA LYS A 200 -3.67 -18.49 3.73
C LYS A 200 -2.19 -18.36 3.38
N ALA A 201 -1.61 -17.19 3.59
CA ALA A 201 -0.18 -16.96 3.36
C ALA A 201 0.70 -17.70 4.39
N LEU A 202 0.22 -17.80 5.63
CA LEU A 202 0.84 -18.51 6.74
C LEU A 202 -0.18 -19.45 7.41
N PRO A 203 -0.52 -20.58 6.76
CA PRO A 203 -1.47 -21.55 7.33
C PRO A 203 -1.04 -22.05 8.69
N TYR A 204 -2.01 -22.31 9.57
CA TYR A 204 -1.74 -22.82 10.92
C TYR A 204 -0.98 -24.16 10.89
N SER A 205 -1.15 -24.97 9.84
CA SER A 205 -0.37 -26.20 9.61
C SER A 205 1.13 -25.98 9.45
N CYS A 206 1.55 -24.75 9.11
CA CYS A 206 2.96 -24.36 9.02
C CYS A 206 3.48 -23.71 10.31
N ARG A 207 2.68 -23.65 11.38
CA ARG A 207 3.07 -23.07 12.67
C ARG A 207 3.84 -24.09 13.50
N ASN A 208 5.01 -23.67 13.98
CA ASN A 208 5.87 -24.44 14.84
C ASN A 208 5.47 -24.30 16.33
N ARG A 209 5.99 -25.21 17.17
CA ARG A 209 5.71 -25.23 18.61
C ARG A 209 6.18 -23.96 19.33
N ASP A 210 7.26 -23.35 18.85
CA ASP A 210 7.82 -22.08 19.36
C ASP A 210 7.04 -20.84 18.90
N GLY A 211 5.98 -21.04 18.10
CA GLY A 211 5.15 -19.98 17.55
C GLY A 211 5.65 -19.32 16.28
N SER A 212 6.80 -19.74 15.76
CA SER A 212 7.24 -19.36 14.41
C SER A 212 6.40 -20.07 13.33
N PHE A 213 6.50 -19.61 12.09
CA PHE A 213 5.91 -20.25 10.91
C PHE A 213 7.02 -20.67 9.95
N THR A 214 6.91 -21.85 9.39
CA THR A 214 7.76 -22.26 8.26
C THR A 214 7.25 -21.60 6.98
N TYR A 215 8.04 -20.66 6.45
CA TYR A 215 7.73 -19.88 5.26
C TYR A 215 8.96 -19.86 4.34
N GLN A 216 8.81 -20.31 3.09
CA GLN A 216 9.89 -20.34 2.09
C GLN A 216 11.22 -20.94 2.61
N LYS A 217 11.14 -22.10 3.28
CA LYS A 217 12.29 -22.80 3.91
C LYS A 217 12.98 -22.02 5.05
N LYS A 218 12.33 -21.00 5.60
CA LYS A 218 12.77 -20.23 6.77
C LYS A 218 11.76 -20.36 7.90
N ASN A 219 12.19 -20.13 9.13
CA ASN A 219 11.29 -19.94 10.27
C ASN A 219 11.14 -18.44 10.52
N ILE A 220 9.90 -17.97 10.53
CA ILE A 220 9.59 -16.56 10.73
C ILE A 220 8.65 -16.36 11.93
N MET A 221 8.82 -15.27 12.66
CA MET A 221 7.83 -14.80 13.64
C MET A 221 7.07 -13.61 13.07
N VAL A 222 5.79 -13.51 13.40
CA VAL A 222 4.93 -12.39 12.99
C VAL A 222 4.63 -11.55 14.22
N TYR A 223 5.06 -10.30 14.21
CA TYR A 223 4.85 -9.37 15.31
C TYR A 223 3.82 -8.30 14.92
N ILE A 224 2.91 -8.00 15.84
CA ILE A 224 1.94 -6.91 15.74
C ILE A 224 2.47 -5.77 16.60
N SER A 225 3.09 -4.77 15.96
CA SER A 225 3.71 -3.62 16.63
C SER A 225 2.72 -2.87 17.50
N LYS A 226 3.14 -2.37 18.67
CA LYS A 226 2.40 -1.40 19.51
C LYS A 226 2.25 -0.01 18.88
N VAL A 227 3.16 0.37 17.99
CA VAL A 227 3.23 1.69 17.35
C VAL A 227 2.14 1.85 16.32
#